data_AF-A4YDT9-F1
#
_entry.id   AF-A4YDT9-F1
#
_cell.length_a   1.000
_cell.length_b   1.000
_cell.length_c   1.000
_cell.angle_alpha   90.00
_cell.angle_beta   90.00
_cell.angle_gamma   90.00
#
_symmetry.space_group_name_H-M   'P 1'
#
loop_
_entity.id
_entity.type
_entity.pdbx_description
1 polymer ?
#
loop_
_entity_poly.entity_id
_entity_poly.type
_entity_poly.pdbx_seq_one_letter_code
_entity_poly.pdbx_strand_id
1 'polypeptide(L)'
;MRVKSVNVEKSGIEFCYNEISVMVYLKENEMRIAEEITYEVATGPVVSNVQIVLRDGKVYLDSPFGQNVIENPANIVKGLREILEGIREKHPSVYEKYNEFLKAFQA
;
A
#
# COMPACT_ATOMS: atom_id res chain seq x y z
N MET A 1 16.55 -5.40 -1.25
CA MET A 1 15.15 -5.14 -0.85
C MET A 1 15.17 -4.58 0.57
N ARG A 2 14.54 -3.41 0.83
CA ARG A 2 14.58 -2.70 2.13
C ARG A 2 13.48 -3.12 3.13
N VAL A 3 12.60 -4.04 2.71
CA VAL A 3 11.47 -4.56 3.49
C VAL A 3 11.92 -5.72 4.36
N LYS A 4 11.65 -5.68 5.68
CA LYS A 4 12.14 -6.69 6.64
C LYS A 4 11.19 -7.89 6.81
N SER A 5 9.89 -7.67 6.74
CA SER A 5 8.84 -8.69 6.91
C SER A 5 7.59 -8.26 6.16
N VAL A 6 6.74 -9.23 5.79
CA VAL A 6 5.43 -8.98 5.17
C VAL A 6 4.39 -9.89 5.84
N ASN A 7 3.30 -9.31 6.33
CA ASN A 7 2.10 -10.01 6.85
C ASN A 7 0.91 -9.73 5.92
N VAL A 8 -0.01 -10.68 5.79
CA VAL A 8 -1.17 -10.56 4.91
C VAL A 8 -2.42 -10.86 5.74
N GLU A 9 -3.12 -9.80 6.17
CA GLU A 9 -4.34 -9.90 6.98
C GLU A 9 -5.52 -9.17 6.34
N LYS A 10 -6.72 -9.74 6.43
CA LYS A 10 -8.01 -9.09 6.09
C LYS A 10 -8.02 -8.32 4.75
N SER A 11 -7.35 -8.86 3.73
CA SER A 11 -7.22 -8.28 2.37
C SER A 11 -6.18 -7.17 2.20
N GLY A 12 -5.35 -6.89 3.20
CA GLY A 12 -4.22 -5.95 3.18
C GLY A 12 -2.85 -6.66 3.18
N ILE A 13 -1.82 -5.95 2.76
CA ILE A 13 -0.40 -6.34 2.88
C ILE A 13 0.24 -5.38 3.86
N GLU A 14 0.72 -5.89 4.99
CA GLU A 14 1.46 -5.15 6.00
C GLU A 14 2.95 -5.47 5.85
N PHE A 15 3.84 -4.50 5.95
CA PHE A 15 5.28 -4.74 5.91
C PHE A 15 6.07 -3.74 6.76
N CYS A 16 7.21 -4.18 7.29
CA CYS A 16 8.07 -3.31 8.09
C CYS A 16 9.12 -2.58 7.23
N TYR A 17 9.19 -1.25 7.38
CA TYR A 17 10.18 -0.37 6.77
C TYR A 17 10.67 0.66 7.80
N ASN A 18 11.98 0.83 7.99
CA ASN A 18 12.53 1.80 8.97
C ASN A 18 11.84 1.81 10.35
N GLU A 19 11.58 0.62 10.91
CA GLU A 19 10.97 0.44 12.25
C GLU A 19 9.49 0.85 12.34
N ILE A 20 8.86 1.24 11.23
CA ILE A 20 7.41 1.47 11.13
C ILE A 20 6.70 0.31 10.43
N SER A 21 5.44 0.08 10.80
CA SER A 21 4.52 -0.80 10.08
C SER A 21 3.85 -0.01 8.96
N VAL A 22 3.88 -0.54 7.74
CA VAL A 22 3.25 0.06 6.56
C VAL A 22 2.20 -0.89 6.02
N MET A 23 0.98 -0.40 5.85
CA MET A 23 -0.12 -1.14 5.26
C MET A 23 -0.38 -0.69 3.82
N VAL A 24 -0.51 -1.67 2.93
CA VAL A 24 -1.08 -1.53 1.60
C VAL A 24 -2.43 -2.23 1.60
N TYR A 25 -3.50 -1.52 1.23
CA TYR A 25 -4.83 -2.13 1.21
C TYR A 25 -5.68 -1.61 0.05
N LEU A 26 -6.60 -2.45 -0.41
CA LEU A 26 -7.57 -2.12 -1.45
C LEU A 26 -8.89 -1.69 -0.82
N LYS A 27 -9.45 -0.57 -1.29
CA LYS A 27 -10.82 -0.12 -1.03
C LYS A 27 -11.53 0.05 -2.36
N GLU A 28 -12.55 -0.75 -2.63
CA GLU A 28 -13.38 -0.71 -3.86
C GLU A 28 -12.58 -0.46 -5.16
N ASN A 29 -12.33 0.81 -5.51
CA ASN A 29 -11.65 1.25 -6.73
C ASN A 29 -10.29 1.95 -6.50
N GLU A 30 -9.74 1.93 -5.29
CA GLU A 30 -8.46 2.55 -4.95
C GLU A 30 -7.57 1.64 -4.10
N MET A 31 -6.25 1.77 -4.30
CA MET A 31 -5.24 1.19 -3.43
C MET A 31 -4.65 2.30 -2.57
N ARG A 32 -4.49 2.02 -1.28
CA ARG A 32 -3.93 2.96 -0.30
C ARG A 32 -2.69 2.38 0.34
N ILE A 33 -1.72 3.24 0.59
CA ILE A 33 -0.49 2.96 1.32
C ILE A 33 -0.41 3.96 2.47
N ALA A 34 -0.30 3.46 3.69
CA ALA A 34 -0.22 4.29 4.88
C ALA A 34 0.62 3.61 5.95
N GLU A 35 1.23 4.41 6.81
CA GLU A 35 1.77 3.93 8.08
C GLU A 35 0.62 3.48 8.98
N GLU A 36 0.79 2.35 9.65
CA GLU A 36 -0.06 1.91 10.75
C GLU A 36 0.44 2.54 12.04
N ILE A 37 -0.43 3.35 12.65
CA ILE A 37 -0.21 4.03 13.92
C ILE A 37 -0.91 3.21 15.01
N THR A 38 -0.10 2.54 15.82
CA THR A 38 -0.57 1.86 17.03
C THR A 38 -0.61 2.88 18.16
N TYR A 39 -1.80 3.33 18.55
CA TYR A 39 -1.96 4.09 19.79
C TYR A 39 -2.14 3.12 20.96
N GLU A 40 -1.66 3.49 22.16
CA GLU A 40 -1.93 2.78 23.42
C GLU A 40 -3.41 2.93 23.88
N VAL A 41 -4.37 3.00 22.96
CA VAL A 41 -5.80 3.05 23.25
C VAL A 41 -6.56 1.97 22.49
N ALA A 42 -7.62 1.46 23.10
CA ALA A 42 -8.35 0.24 22.73
C ALA A 42 -9.10 0.26 21.38
N THR A 43 -8.87 1.25 20.51
CA THR A 43 -9.62 1.44 19.26
C THR A 43 -9.10 0.61 18.09
N GLY A 44 -8.09 -0.23 18.30
CA GLY A 44 -7.47 -1.02 17.23
C GLY A 44 -6.50 -0.18 16.37
N PRO A 45 -5.92 -0.80 15.33
CA PRO A 45 -4.93 -0.13 14.48
C PRO A 45 -5.54 1.02 13.70
N VAL A 46 -4.90 2.19 13.76
CA VAL A 46 -5.27 3.40 13.02
C VAL A 46 -4.26 3.61 11.91
N VAL A 47 -4.67 4.03 10.71
CA VAL A 47 -3.73 4.39 9.64
C VAL A 47 -3.48 5.88 9.62
N SER A 48 -2.27 6.28 9.24
CA SER A 48 -1.88 7.69 9.11
C SER A 48 -2.83 8.47 8.19
N ASN A 49 -3.09 9.74 8.53
CA ASN A 49 -3.85 10.65 7.67
C ASN A 49 -3.06 11.09 6.42
N VAL A 50 -1.76 10.82 6.38
CA VAL A 50 -0.93 11.01 5.19
C VAL A 50 -0.80 9.67 4.47
N GLN A 51 -1.32 9.58 3.25
CA GLN A 51 -1.43 8.33 2.51
C GLN A 51 -1.04 8.51 1.06
N ILE A 52 -0.45 7.48 0.47
CA ILE A 52 -0.34 7.39 -0.98
C ILE A 52 -1.57 6.66 -1.49
N VAL A 53 -2.28 7.24 -2.44
CA VAL A 53 -3.51 6.68 -3.03
C VAL A 53 -3.28 6.46 -4.51
N LEU A 54 -3.54 5.24 -4.98
CA LEU A 54 -3.55 4.90 -6.40
C LEU A 54 -5.02 4.77 -6.81
N ARG A 55 -5.47 5.60 -7.75
CA ARG A 55 -6.85 5.61 -8.26
C ARG A 55 -6.90 6.16 -9.68
N ASP A 56 -7.70 5.54 -10.55
CA ASP A 56 -7.92 5.99 -11.93
C ASP A 56 -6.63 6.22 -12.74
N GLY A 57 -5.66 5.31 -12.61
CA GLY A 57 -4.35 5.40 -13.30
C GLY A 57 -3.42 6.51 -12.80
N LYS A 58 -3.81 7.25 -11.75
CA LYS A 58 -3.02 8.30 -11.12
C LYS A 58 -2.68 7.98 -9.68
N VAL A 59 -1.54 8.51 -9.24
CA VAL A 59 -1.08 8.36 -7.86
C VAL A 59 -1.14 9.72 -7.19
N TYR A 60 -1.62 9.73 -5.96
CA TYR A 60 -1.85 10.94 -5.19
C TYR A 60 -1.20 10.83 -3.82
N LEU A 61 -0.77 11.96 -3.28
CA LEU A 61 -0.55 12.15 -1.86
C LEU A 61 -1.85 12.73 -1.27
N ASP A 62 -2.51 11.94 -0.44
CA ASP A 62 -3.69 12.32 0.33
C ASP A 62 -3.26 12.76 1.73
N SER A 63 -3.78 13.90 2.20
CA SER A 63 -3.38 14.51 3.47
C SER A 63 -4.52 15.34 4.06
N PRO A 64 -4.44 15.76 5.33
CA PRO A 64 -5.42 16.68 5.92
C PRO A 64 -5.58 18.02 5.18
N PHE A 65 -4.62 18.40 4.34
CA PHE A 65 -4.63 19.63 3.57
C PHE A 65 -5.18 19.45 2.14
N GLY A 66 -5.65 18.25 1.82
CA GLY A 66 -6.15 17.88 0.50
C GLY A 66 -5.23 16.93 -0.24
N GLN A 67 -5.54 16.76 -1.53
CA GLN A 67 -4.93 15.75 -2.39
C GLN A 67 -4.05 16.40 -3.46
N ASN A 68 -2.82 15.89 -3.62
CA ASN A 68 -1.88 16.32 -4.64
C ASN A 68 -1.53 15.16 -5.58
N VAL A 69 -1.51 15.39 -6.89
CA VAL A 69 -1.07 14.38 -7.87
C VAL A 69 0.45 14.23 -7.77
N ILE A 70 0.94 13.00 -7.73
CA ILE A 70 2.37 12.69 -7.82
C ILE A 70 2.73 12.54 -9.30
N GLU A 71 3.49 13.49 -9.85
CA GLU A 71 3.80 13.55 -11.29
C GLU A 71 4.65 12.38 -11.79
N ASN A 72 5.56 11.86 -10.95
CA ASN A 72 6.42 10.72 -11.30
C ASN A 72 6.28 9.58 -10.27
N PRO A 73 5.23 8.73 -10.41
CA PRO A 73 4.96 7.67 -9.44
C PRO A 73 5.71 6.36 -9.71
N ALA A 74 6.66 6.34 -10.66
CA ALA A 74 7.29 5.10 -11.13
C ALA A 74 7.93 4.27 -10.00
N ASN A 75 8.58 4.94 -9.05
CA ASN A 75 9.21 4.26 -7.90
C ASN A 75 8.19 3.66 -6.94
N ILE A 76 7.02 4.29 -6.78
CA ILE A 76 5.94 3.80 -5.92
C ILE A 76 5.37 2.50 -6.52
N VAL A 77 5.01 2.55 -7.81
CA VAL A 77 4.47 1.38 -8.53
C VAL A 77 5.50 0.25 -8.57
N LYS A 78 6.77 0.56 -8.84
CA LYS A 78 7.85 -0.43 -8.82
C LYS A 78 8.01 -1.08 -7.43
N GLY A 79 8.05 -0.29 -6.36
CA GLY A 79 8.16 -0.79 -4.99
C GLY A 79 7.00 -1.71 -4.61
N LEU A 80 5.77 -1.36 -4.99
CA LEU A 80 4.60 -2.23 -4.79
C LEU A 80 4.75 -3.56 -5.53
N ARG A 81 5.22 -3.56 -6.78
CA ARG A 81 5.47 -4.79 -7.53
C ARG A 81 6.52 -5.67 -6.87
N GLU A 82 7.61 -5.10 -6.37
CA GLU A 82 8.64 -5.85 -5.64
C GLU A 82 8.07 -6.53 -4.38
N ILE A 83 7.18 -5.85 -3.65
CA ILE A 83 6.49 -6.43 -2.48
C ILE A 83 5.56 -7.57 -2.92
N LEU A 84 4.79 -7.39 -4.00
CA LEU A 84 3.87 -8.40 -4.51
C LEU A 84 4.58 -9.67 -4.96
N GLU A 85 5.70 -9.55 -5.67
CA GLU A 85 6.50 -10.73 -6.05
C GLU A 85 6.98 -11.50 -4.81
N GLY A 86 7.32 -10.79 -3.72
CA GLY A 86 7.73 -11.42 -2.46
C GLY A 86 6.65 -12.29 -1.78
N ILE A 87 5.37 -12.05 -2.08
CA ILE A 87 4.25 -12.84 -1.53
C ILE A 87 3.61 -13.80 -2.54
N ARG A 88 4.06 -13.80 -3.80
CA ARG A 88 3.45 -14.53 -4.91
C ARG A 88 3.22 -16.01 -4.63
N GLU A 89 4.22 -16.70 -4.08
CA GLU A 89 4.15 -18.14 -3.82
C GLU A 89 3.30 -18.47 -2.59
N LYS A 90 3.39 -17.65 -1.55
CA LYS A 90 2.73 -17.90 -0.25
C LYS A 90 1.28 -17.44 -0.22
N HIS A 91 0.94 -16.42 -1.00
CA HIS A 91 -0.37 -15.77 -1.03
C HIS A 91 -0.82 -15.47 -2.47
N PRO A 92 -1.00 -16.49 -3.33
CA PRO A 92 -1.26 -16.31 -4.76
C PRO A 92 -2.55 -15.52 -5.05
N SER A 93 -3.62 -15.72 -4.26
CA SER A 93 -4.88 -14.99 -4.42
C SER A 93 -4.75 -13.48 -4.13
N VAL A 94 -3.93 -13.11 -3.15
CA VAL A 94 -3.66 -11.70 -2.83
C VAL A 94 -2.75 -11.09 -3.89
N TYR A 95 -1.71 -11.82 -4.31
CA TYR A 95 -0.87 -11.42 -5.42
C TYR A 95 -1.69 -11.11 -6.68
N GLU A 96 -2.54 -12.03 -7.13
CA GLU A 96 -3.36 -11.86 -8.33
C GLU A 96 -4.28 -10.64 -8.22
N LYS A 97 -4.98 -10.49 -7.09
CA LYS A 97 -5.88 -9.36 -6.85
C LYS A 97 -5.17 -8.00 -6.95
N TYR A 98 -4.01 -7.87 -6.32
CA TYR A 98 -3.26 -6.63 -6.30
C TYR A 98 -2.54 -6.37 -7.62
N ASN A 99 -2.00 -7.41 -8.25
CA ASN A 99 -1.32 -7.29 -9.53
C ASN A 99 -2.31 -6.88 -10.63
N GLU A 100 -3.55 -7.39 -10.60
CA GLU A 100 -4.63 -6.95 -11.50
C GLU A 100 -4.90 -5.45 -11.35
N PHE A 101 -5.04 -4.96 -10.12
CA PHE A 101 -5.23 -3.53 -9.84
C PHE A 101 -4.09 -2.68 -10.44
N LEU A 102 -2.84 -3.13 -10.29
CA LEU A 102 -1.66 -2.39 -10.77
C LEU A 102 -1.49 -2.41 -12.29
N LYS A 103 -2.27 -3.18 -13.06
CA LYS A 103 -2.23 -3.13 -14.53
C LYS A 103 -2.64 -1.76 -15.08
N ALA A 104 -3.55 -1.05 -14.38
CA ALA A 104 -3.98 0.30 -14.75
C ALA A 104 -2.88 1.37 -14.65
N PHE A 105 -1.73 1.04 -14.06
CA PHE A 105 -0.61 1.94 -13.80
C PHE A 105 0.65 1.54 -14.61
N GLN A 106 0.44 0.81 -15.70
CA GLN A 106 1.50 0.51 -16.67
C GLN A 106 1.73 1.72 -17.57
N ALA A 107 2.95 2.24 -17.53
CA ALA A 107 3.52 3.06 -18.60
C ALA A 107 4.16 2.14 -19.65
#